data_AF-A0A7Y6XFQ1-F1
#
_entry.id   AF-A0A7Y6XFQ1-F1
#
_cell.length_a   1.000
_cell.length_b   1.000
_cell.length_c   1.000
_cell.angle_alpha   90.00
_cell.angle_beta   90.00
_cell.angle_gamma   90.00
#
_symmetry.space_group_name_H-M   'P 1'
#
loop_
_entity.id
_entity.type
_entity.pdbx_description
1 polymer ?
#
loop_
_entity_poly.entity_id
_entity_poly.type
_entity_poly.pdbx_seq_one_letter_code
_entity_poly.pdbx_strand_id
1 'polypeptide(L)'
;VLPGPNQPDLRRVITTEPIIESVEGDLAPADFQAAIKAVTPLVQQCFQDAAQRNRGPQGVKIRFLIEARGGGTGEMRRGELLVSTIPDPMVQACVLDSLLDARFQTSSRGGSATVVYPFEFRVPQEAGP
;
A
#
# COMPACT_ATOMS: atom_id res chain seq x y z
N VAL A 1 9.00 7.43 -31.85
CA VAL A 1 8.83 8.68 -31.09
C VAL A 1 9.32 8.42 -29.67
N LEU A 2 10.35 9.13 -29.21
CA LEU A 2 10.88 8.99 -27.85
C LEU A 2 9.98 9.80 -26.88
N PRO A 3 9.59 9.28 -25.71
CA PRO A 3 8.81 10.06 -24.74
C PRO A 3 9.69 11.16 -24.13
N GLY A 4 9.13 12.37 -24.02
CA GLY A 4 9.81 13.52 -23.45
C GLY A 4 9.89 13.48 -21.90
N PRO A 5 10.84 14.20 -21.29
CA PRO A 5 11.24 14.04 -19.88
C PRO A 5 10.27 14.59 -18.82
N ASN A 6 9.01 14.87 -19.18
CA ASN A 6 8.04 15.58 -18.34
C ASN A 6 6.70 14.86 -18.17
N GLN A 7 6.62 13.55 -18.41
CA GLN A 7 5.40 12.79 -18.09
C GLN A 7 5.37 12.42 -16.60
N PRO A 8 4.38 12.90 -15.82
CA PRO A 8 4.18 12.41 -14.47
C PRO A 8 3.82 10.92 -14.55
N ASP A 9 4.53 10.09 -13.79
CA ASP A 9 4.32 8.65 -13.78
C ASP A 9 2.85 8.31 -13.42
N LEU A 10 2.08 7.86 -14.42
CA LEU A 10 0.61 7.71 -14.37
C LEU A 10 0.15 6.42 -13.66
N ARG A 11 1.08 5.69 -13.04
CA ARG A 11 0.82 4.47 -12.26
C ARG A 11 0.25 4.85 -10.89
N ARG A 12 -0.99 5.35 -10.83
CA ARG A 12 -1.60 5.79 -9.56
C ARG A 12 -2.39 4.67 -8.89
N VAL A 13 -2.07 4.41 -7.63
CA VAL A 13 -2.93 3.64 -6.72
C VAL A 13 -4.18 4.47 -6.42
N ILE A 14 -5.38 3.93 -6.64
CA ILE A 14 -6.61 4.61 -6.20
C ILE A 14 -6.75 4.36 -4.70
N THR A 15 -6.40 5.39 -3.94
CA THR A 15 -6.40 5.36 -2.48
C THR A 15 -7.86 5.48 -1.99
N THR A 16 -8.50 4.37 -1.59
CA THR A 16 -9.81 4.37 -0.91
C THR A 16 -9.61 4.75 0.58
N GLU A 17 -10.66 5.09 1.33
CA GLU A 17 -10.54 5.28 2.78
C GLU A 17 -10.17 3.96 3.50
N PRO A 18 -9.20 3.98 4.42
CA PRO A 18 -8.87 2.80 5.23
C PRO A 18 -10.03 2.43 6.15
N ILE A 19 -10.33 1.13 6.24
CA ILE A 19 -11.26 0.61 7.25
C ILE A 19 -10.44 0.32 8.50
N ILE A 20 -10.76 1.01 9.60
CA ILE A 20 -10.11 0.80 10.90
C ILE A 20 -10.94 -0.21 11.68
N GLU A 21 -10.44 -1.43 11.84
CA GLU A 21 -11.15 -2.51 12.55
C GLU A 21 -11.00 -2.37 14.07
N SER A 22 -9.84 -1.92 14.55
CA SER A 22 -9.59 -1.66 15.97
C SER A 22 -8.51 -0.61 16.17
N VAL A 23 -8.57 0.11 17.31
CA VAL A 23 -7.54 1.06 17.75
C VAL A 23 -7.32 0.87 19.25
N GLU A 24 -6.06 0.80 19.65
CA GLU A 24 -5.61 0.76 21.03
C GLU A 24 -4.54 1.84 21.24
N GLY A 25 -4.67 2.62 22.31
CA GLY A 25 -3.74 3.72 22.60
C GLY A 25 -4.10 5.03 21.87
N ASP A 26 -3.08 5.83 21.56
CA ASP A 26 -3.20 7.23 21.14
C ASP A 26 -2.68 7.41 19.71
N LEU A 27 -3.33 6.75 18.74
CA LEU A 27 -3.03 6.91 17.31
C LEU A 27 -3.86 8.04 16.70
N ALA A 28 -3.20 8.96 16.02
CA ALA A 28 -3.86 10.07 15.34
C ALA A 28 -4.32 9.64 13.93
N PRO A 29 -5.41 10.23 13.38
CA PRO A 29 -5.83 10.02 11.99
C PRO A 29 -4.70 10.22 10.96
N ALA A 30 -3.75 11.12 11.25
CA ALA A 30 -2.58 11.39 10.41
C ALA A 30 -1.62 10.19 10.31
N ASP A 31 -1.56 9.32 11.32
CA ASP A 31 -0.68 8.15 11.33
C ASP A 31 -1.13 7.11 10.31
N PHE A 32 -2.44 6.89 10.19
CA PHE A 32 -3.02 5.99 9.20
C PHE A 32 -2.64 6.46 7.78
N GLN A 33 -2.78 7.76 7.52
CA GLN A 33 -2.41 8.36 6.25
C GLN A 33 -0.91 8.27 5.99
N ALA A 34 -0.07 8.49 7.00
CA ALA A 34 1.38 8.37 6.89
C ALA A 34 1.80 6.92 6.60
N ALA A 35 1.17 5.95 7.27
CA ALA A 35 1.40 4.54 7.05
C ALA A 35 1.04 4.14 5.61
N ILE A 36 -0.17 4.45 5.13
CA ILE A 36 -0.58 4.17 3.75
C ILE A 36 0.38 4.82 2.74
N LYS A 37 0.76 6.08 2.95
CA LYS A 37 1.73 6.77 2.07
C LYS A 37 3.11 6.09 2.05
N ALA A 38 3.57 5.57 3.19
CA ALA A 38 4.86 4.91 3.28
C ALA A 38 4.89 3.57 2.53
N VAL A 39 3.82 2.77 2.61
CA VAL A 39 3.79 1.45 1.98
C VAL A 39 3.39 1.46 0.51
N THR A 40 2.57 2.44 0.10
CA THR A 40 2.06 2.56 -1.28
C THR A 40 3.15 2.38 -2.35
N PRO A 41 4.31 3.06 -2.31
CA PRO A 41 5.34 2.89 -3.33
C PRO A 41 5.96 1.48 -3.36
N LEU A 42 6.11 0.82 -2.20
CA LEU A 42 6.66 -0.54 -2.12
C LEU A 42 5.70 -1.54 -2.75
N VAL A 43 4.42 -1.44 -2.37
CA VAL A 43 3.34 -2.23 -2.95
C VAL A 43 3.27 -2.00 -4.46
N GLN A 44 3.37 -0.74 -4.91
CA GLN A 44 3.37 -0.39 -6.33
C GLN A 44 4.52 -1.04 -7.11
N GLN A 45 5.72 -1.19 -6.52
CA GLN A 45 6.84 -1.90 -7.17
C GLN A 45 6.50 -3.38 -7.42
N CYS A 46 5.90 -4.06 -6.45
CA CYS A 46 5.44 -5.45 -6.63
C CYS A 46 4.47 -5.61 -7.81
N PHE A 47 3.57 -4.64 -8.00
CA PHE A 47 2.65 -4.63 -9.15
C PHE A 47 3.36 -4.36 -10.48
N GLN A 48 4.36 -3.48 -10.51
CA GLN A 48 5.08 -3.14 -11.74
C GLN A 48 5.83 -4.36 -12.30
N ASP A 49 6.41 -5.19 -11.44
CA ASP A 49 7.09 -6.43 -11.83
C ASP A 49 6.13 -7.47 -12.41
N ALA A 50 4.84 -7.37 -12.05
CA ALA A 50 3.76 -8.24 -12.50
C ALA A 50 3.02 -7.72 -13.74
N ALA A 51 3.09 -6.41 -13.99
CA ALA A 51 2.20 -5.72 -14.93
C ALA A 51 2.35 -6.19 -16.38
N GLN A 52 3.52 -6.69 -16.78
CA GLN A 52 3.71 -7.24 -18.12
C GLN A 52 2.96 -8.56 -18.32
N ARG A 53 2.80 -9.36 -17.26
CA ARG A 53 2.17 -10.69 -17.30
C ARG A 53 0.68 -10.64 -16.96
N ASN A 54 0.26 -9.63 -16.20
CA ASN A 54 -1.11 -9.44 -15.77
C ASN A 54 -1.65 -8.15 -16.38
N ARG A 55 -2.50 -8.26 -17.41
CA ARG A 55 -3.13 -7.10 -18.06
C ARG A 55 -4.46 -6.76 -17.40
N GLY A 56 -4.78 -5.47 -17.32
CA GLY A 56 -6.04 -4.96 -16.78
C GLY A 56 -5.98 -4.55 -15.30
N PRO A 57 -7.11 -4.05 -14.75
CA PRO A 57 -7.19 -3.59 -13.37
C PRO A 57 -6.86 -4.71 -12.38
N GLN A 58 -5.93 -4.44 -11.48
CA GLN A 58 -5.52 -5.37 -10.44
C GLN A 58 -5.70 -4.73 -9.08
N GLY A 59 -5.88 -5.54 -8.06
CA GLY A 59 -5.94 -5.03 -6.70
C GLY A 59 -5.85 -6.11 -5.66
N VAL A 60 -5.48 -5.68 -4.48
CA VAL A 60 -5.39 -6.50 -3.28
C VAL A 60 -6.07 -5.77 -2.13
N LYS A 61 -6.74 -6.51 -1.26
CA LYS A 61 -7.28 -6.02 0.00
C LYS A 61 -6.50 -6.67 1.11
N ILE A 62 -5.88 -5.85 1.94
CA ILE A 62 -4.92 -6.32 2.94
C ILE A 62 -5.36 -5.83 4.32
N ARG A 63 -5.29 -6.73 5.29
CA ARG A 63 -5.34 -6.40 6.71
C ARG A 63 -3.91 -6.29 7.24
N PHE A 64 -3.59 -5.26 8.00
CA PHE A 64 -2.29 -5.13 8.66
C PHE A 64 -2.44 -4.39 9.98
N LEU A 65 -1.48 -4.59 10.86
CA LEU A 65 -1.36 -3.89 12.13
C LEU A 65 -0.43 -2.70 11.94
N ILE A 66 -0.89 -1.52 12.31
CA ILE A 66 -0.04 -0.35 12.52
C ILE A 66 0.40 -0.35 13.98
N GLU A 67 1.69 -0.17 14.24
CA GLU A 67 2.22 0.06 15.58
C GLU A 67 3.03 1.36 15.61
N ALA A 68 2.62 2.30 16.46
CA ALA A 68 3.42 3.48 16.79
C ALA A 68 4.16 3.20 18.10
N ARG A 69 5.50 3.28 18.07
CA ARG A 69 6.31 3.27 19.29
C ARG A 69 6.55 4.71 19.69
N GLY A 70 6.33 5.05 20.96
CA GLY A 70 6.68 6.36 21.48
C GLY A 70 8.14 6.68 21.12
N GLY A 71 8.39 7.81 20.45
CA GLY A 71 9.71 8.14 19.90
C GLY A 71 9.74 8.60 18.44
N GLY A 72 8.59 8.78 17.78
CA GLY A 72 8.52 9.46 16.47
C GLY A 72 8.36 8.56 15.26
N THR A 73 8.40 7.23 15.44
CA THR A 73 8.33 6.26 14.33
C THR A 73 7.26 5.20 14.57
N GLY A 74 6.53 4.87 13.51
CA GLY A 74 5.65 3.72 13.45
C GLY A 74 6.04 2.76 12.33
N GLU A 75 5.51 1.56 12.42
CA GLU A 75 5.78 0.45 11.51
C GLU A 75 4.51 -0.34 11.23
N MET A 76 4.53 -1.12 10.15
CA MET A 76 3.49 -2.09 9.85
C MET A 76 3.93 -3.50 10.23
N ARG A 77 2.97 -4.29 10.70
CA ARG A 77 3.15 -5.66 11.17
C ARG A 77 1.98 -6.52 10.69
N ARG A 78 2.16 -7.85 10.74
CA ARG A 78 1.09 -8.85 10.56
C ARG A 78 0.21 -8.60 9.33
N GLY A 79 0.85 -8.41 8.16
CA GLY A 79 0.13 -8.31 6.89
C GLY A 79 -0.61 -9.62 6.57
N GLU A 80 -1.88 -9.52 6.19
CA GLU A 80 -2.73 -10.60 5.74
C GLU A 80 -3.47 -10.19 4.46
N LEU A 81 -3.40 -11.03 3.43
CA LEU A 81 -4.10 -10.83 2.18
C LEU A 81 -5.54 -11.36 2.30
N LEU A 82 -6.53 -10.47 2.30
CA LEU A 82 -7.95 -10.85 2.41
C LEU A 82 -8.56 -11.19 1.05
N VAL A 83 -8.23 -10.40 0.04
CA VAL A 83 -8.71 -10.56 -1.34
C VAL A 83 -7.59 -10.18 -2.29
N SER A 84 -7.45 -10.92 -3.39
CA SER A 84 -6.55 -10.56 -4.48
C SER A 84 -7.22 -10.85 -5.81
N THR A 85 -7.16 -9.91 -6.74
CA THR A 85 -7.48 -10.17 -8.15
C THR A 85 -6.24 -10.60 -8.95
N ILE A 86 -5.06 -10.61 -8.32
CA ILE A 86 -3.80 -11.04 -8.94
C ILE A 86 -3.60 -12.54 -8.71
N PRO A 87 -3.48 -13.36 -9.77
CA PRO A 87 -3.26 -14.80 -9.64
C PRO A 87 -1.80 -15.18 -9.35
N ASP A 88 -0.85 -14.27 -9.52
CA ASP A 88 0.59 -14.52 -9.33
C ASP A 88 0.97 -14.55 -7.83
N PRO A 89 1.35 -15.72 -7.28
CA PRO A 89 1.68 -15.85 -5.85
C PRO A 89 2.97 -15.11 -5.46
N MET A 90 3.88 -14.87 -6.41
CA MET A 90 5.10 -14.12 -6.12
C MET A 90 4.78 -12.64 -5.84
N VAL A 91 3.78 -12.11 -6.52
CA VAL A 91 3.31 -10.73 -6.32
C VAL A 91 2.59 -10.61 -4.98
N GLN A 92 1.75 -11.60 -4.64
CA GLN A 92 1.09 -11.63 -3.34
C GLN A 92 2.10 -11.65 -2.18
N ALA A 93 3.14 -12.47 -2.29
CA ALA A 93 4.23 -12.52 -1.30
C ALA A 93 4.99 -11.18 -1.23
N CYS A 94 5.40 -10.62 -2.37
CA CYS A 94 6.08 -9.34 -2.44
C CYS A 94 5.31 -8.23 -1.72
N VAL A 95 3.98 -8.19 -1.90
CA VAL A 95 3.13 -7.19 -1.26
C VAL A 95 3.08 -7.36 0.25
N LEU A 96 3.03 -8.60 0.74
CA LEU A 96 3.05 -8.86 2.19
C LEU A 96 4.41 -8.52 2.80
N ASP A 97 5.50 -8.85 2.11
CA ASP A 97 6.87 -8.52 2.53
C ASP A 97 7.09 -7.00 2.56
N SER A 98 6.56 -6.28 1.56
CA SER A 98 6.63 -4.81 1.49
C SER A 98 6.01 -4.11 2.70
N LEU A 99 5.03 -4.73 3.37
CA LEU A 99 4.46 -4.19 4.60
C LEU A 99 5.49 -4.21 5.73
N LEU A 100 6.30 -5.27 5.83
CA LEU A 100 7.28 -5.43 6.90
C LEU A 100 8.42 -4.40 6.81
N ASP A 101 8.67 -3.88 5.61
CA ASP A 101 9.64 -2.83 5.34
C ASP A 101 9.07 -1.41 5.53
N ALA A 102 7.75 -1.27 5.58
CA ALA A 102 7.09 0.02 5.67
C ALA A 102 7.23 0.64 7.07
N ARG A 103 7.88 1.81 7.11
CA ARG A 103 8.01 2.65 8.31
C ARG A 103 7.50 4.05 8.00
N PHE A 104 6.85 4.67 8.97
CA PHE A 104 6.29 6.00 8.85
C PHE A 104 6.62 6.85 10.07
N GLN A 105 6.58 8.17 9.90
CA GLN A 105 6.73 9.10 11.02
C GLN A 105 5.40 9.25 11.74
N THR A 106 5.44 9.30 13.06
CA THR A 106 4.25 9.45 13.90
C THR A 106 4.52 10.44 15.02
N SER A 107 3.57 11.33 15.27
CA SER A 107 3.60 12.23 16.43
C SER A 107 2.93 11.61 17.66
N SER A 108 2.37 10.42 17.50
CA SER A 108 1.59 9.75 18.51
C SER A 108 2.45 9.22 19.65
N ARG A 109 1.89 9.23 20.86
CA ARG A 109 2.60 8.79 22.07
C ARG A 109 2.76 7.28 22.17
N GLY A 110 2.07 6.56 21.29
CA GLY A 110 2.11 5.12 21.14
C GLY A 110 0.72 4.55 20.97
N GLY A 111 0.64 3.36 20.37
CA GLY A 111 -0.62 2.68 20.13
C GLY A 111 -0.53 1.73 18.94
N SER A 112 -1.60 1.00 18.72
CA SER A 112 -1.72 0.07 17.61
C SER A 112 -3.11 0.08 17.01
N ALA A 113 -3.22 -0.16 15.71
CA ALA A 113 -4.51 -0.25 15.04
C ALA A 113 -4.50 -1.33 13.97
N THR A 114 -5.60 -2.10 13.91
CA THR A 114 -5.82 -3.04 12.81
C THR A 114 -6.52 -2.31 11.68
N VAL A 115 -5.89 -2.30 10.51
CA VAL A 115 -6.34 -1.55 9.34
C VAL A 115 -6.54 -2.50 8.17
N VAL A 116 -7.66 -2.31 7.47
CA VAL A 116 -7.94 -2.99 6.21
C VAL A 116 -7.94 -1.98 5.08
N TYR A 117 -7.10 -2.23 4.09
CA TYR A 117 -6.86 -1.31 2.99
C TYR A 117 -6.89 -1.99 1.62
N PRO A 118 -7.70 -1.48 0.66
CA PRO A 118 -7.63 -1.91 -0.72
C PRO A 118 -6.57 -1.10 -1.48
N PHE A 119 -5.57 -1.79 -2.03
CA PHE A 119 -4.67 -1.23 -3.03
C PHE A 119 -5.17 -1.61 -4.41
N GLU A 120 -5.63 -0.63 -5.18
CA GLU A 120 -5.94 -0.82 -6.61
C GLU A 120 -4.78 -0.34 -7.47
N PHE A 121 -4.33 -1.18 -8.39
CA PHE A 121 -3.37 -0.84 -9.42
C PHE A 121 -4.04 -0.79 -10.78
N ARG A 122 -3.95 0.38 -11.42
CA ARG A 122 -4.35 0.56 -12.81
C ARG A 122 -3.09 0.87 -13.60
N VAL A 123 -2.73 -0.03 -14.52
CA VAL A 123 -1.88 0.37 -15.64
C VAL A 123 -2.68 1.42 -16.41
N PRO A 124 -2.16 2.66 -16.60
CA PRO A 124 -2.81 3.61 -17.48
C PRO A 124 -3.00 2.89 -18.81
N GLN A 125 -4.26 2.78 -19.22
CA GLN A 125 -4.60 2.23 -20.53
C GLN A 125 -3.73 2.98 -21.52
N GLU A 126 -2.88 2.26 -22.28
CA GLU A 126 -2.29 2.83 -23.48
C GLU A 126 -3.49 3.36 -24.27
N ALA A 127 -3.62 4.69 -24.35
CA ALA A 127 -4.56 5.31 -25.25
C ALA A 127 -4.19 4.77 -26.64
N GLY A 128 -4.99 3.82 -27.14
CA GLY A 128 -4.80 3.23 -28.45
C GLY A 128 -4.88 4.29 -29.55
N PRO A 129 -4.33 3.98 -30.75
CA PRO A 129 -3.92 4.93 -31.78
C PRO A 129 -5.00 5.90 -32.28
#